data_AF-A0A1B6YEX3-F1
#
_entry.id   AF-A0A1B6YEX3-F1
#
_cell.length_a   1.000
_cell.length_b   1.000
_cell.length_c   1.000
_cell.angle_alpha   90.00
_cell.angle_beta   90.00
_cell.angle_gamma   90.00
#
_symmetry.space_group_name_H-M   'P 1'
#
loop_
_entity.id
_entity.type
_entity.pdbx_description
1 polymer ?
#
loop_
_entity_poly.entity_id
_entity_poly.type
_entity_poly.pdbx_seq_one_letter_code
_entity_poly.pdbx_strand_id
1 'polypeptide(L)'
;MSQNFAINLRHVCAERVSVAQICREIGINQQQFNRYLSGTGMPSAHNLRRICLYFDLLESDLLSDSGVFAHKRGHLNKNRPSPRTDPFANAFPGDLARLRQYVGAYNIHFLTPSWPGCVMVGASFLDDLGGQVSVRTIERGVGPDQVSLQRTRYDGKAGYHGSRIFVVEFESEQEGSITETVLYPAHRQQRTYLRGMTLGLAWRPRRMPYSGRIIWKRAEGSASVRDVLKRCGVYPIEHKAIDPIIRNFLIEESGLQGEN
;
A
#
# COMPACT_ATOMS: atom_id res chain seq x y z
N MET A 1 -38.50 4.02 -18.26
CA MET A 1 -37.58 3.04 -17.63
C MET A 1 -36.37 2.71 -18.51
N SER A 2 -36.54 2.35 -19.80
CA SER A 2 -35.41 2.02 -20.69
C SER A 2 -34.39 3.16 -20.90
N GLN A 3 -34.85 4.42 -20.90
CA GLN A 3 -34.00 5.58 -21.13
C GLN A 3 -32.99 5.81 -20.00
N ASN A 4 -33.41 5.63 -18.73
CA ASN A 4 -32.53 5.72 -17.57
C ASN A 4 -31.47 4.62 -17.60
N PHE A 5 -31.88 3.38 -17.90
CA PHE A 5 -30.96 2.25 -18.08
C PHE A 5 -29.90 2.55 -19.15
N ALA A 6 -30.28 3.01 -20.33
CA ALA A 6 -29.34 3.31 -21.41
C ALA A 6 -28.40 4.48 -21.08
N ILE A 7 -28.88 5.50 -20.36
CA ILE A 7 -28.04 6.61 -19.87
C ILE A 7 -27.04 6.10 -18.82
N ASN A 8 -27.50 5.33 -17.83
CA ASN A 8 -26.65 4.79 -16.77
C ASN A 8 -25.62 3.77 -17.32
N LEU A 9 -26.03 2.94 -18.27
CA LEU A 9 -25.14 1.99 -18.95
C LEU A 9 -24.06 2.73 -19.75
N ARG A 10 -24.42 3.80 -20.47
CA ARG A 10 -23.42 4.66 -21.14
C ARG A 10 -22.47 5.32 -20.14
N HIS A 11 -22.99 5.78 -19.00
CA HIS A 11 -22.19 6.40 -17.95
C HIS A 11 -21.09 5.44 -17.46
N VAL A 12 -21.41 4.18 -17.17
CA VAL A 12 -20.40 3.20 -16.71
C VAL A 12 -19.53 2.64 -17.82
N CYS A 13 -20.02 2.59 -19.06
CA CYS A 13 -19.17 2.23 -20.21
C CYS A 13 -18.11 3.29 -20.52
N ALA A 14 -18.40 4.57 -20.24
CA ALA A 14 -17.44 5.67 -20.43
C ALA A 14 -16.24 5.61 -19.47
N GLU A 15 -16.34 4.86 -18.36
CA GLU A 15 -15.22 4.63 -17.41
C GLU A 15 -14.18 3.61 -17.93
N ARG A 16 -14.29 3.15 -19.18
CA ARG A 16 -13.47 2.06 -19.76
C ARG A 16 -12.94 2.42 -21.15
N VAL A 17 -11.86 1.73 -21.55
CA VAL A 17 -11.09 2.03 -22.77
C VAL A 17 -11.87 1.74 -24.07
N SER A 18 -12.70 0.69 -24.11
CA SER A 18 -13.46 0.34 -25.32
C SER A 18 -14.69 -0.54 -25.05
N VAL A 19 -15.80 -0.22 -25.72
CA VAL A 19 -17.03 -1.04 -25.71
C VAL A 19 -16.80 -2.43 -26.32
N ALA A 20 -15.91 -2.55 -27.31
CA ALA A 20 -15.59 -3.85 -27.90
C ALA A 20 -14.87 -4.77 -26.90
N GLN A 21 -14.04 -4.21 -26.02
CA GLN A 21 -13.42 -4.96 -24.93
C GLN A 21 -14.48 -5.41 -23.91
N ILE A 22 -15.38 -4.51 -23.51
CA ILE A 22 -16.50 -4.83 -22.60
C ILE A 22 -17.34 -6.00 -23.15
N CYS A 23 -17.69 -5.98 -24.43
CA CYS A 23 -18.48 -7.05 -25.05
C CYS A 23 -17.78 -8.42 -24.99
N ARG A 24 -16.45 -8.45 -25.18
CA ARG A 24 -15.65 -9.68 -25.09
C ARG A 24 -15.58 -10.22 -23.68
N GLU A 25 -15.34 -9.36 -22.69
CA GLU A 25 -15.20 -9.75 -21.28
C GLU A 25 -16.54 -10.16 -20.66
N ILE A 26 -17.62 -9.43 -20.98
CA ILE A 26 -18.97 -9.81 -20.55
C ILE A 26 -19.45 -11.03 -21.31
N GLY A 27 -18.99 -11.27 -22.55
CA GLY A 27 -19.41 -12.36 -23.43
C GLY A 27 -20.81 -12.12 -24.03
N ILE A 28 -21.08 -10.89 -24.47
CA ILE A 28 -22.32 -10.47 -25.14
C ILE A 28 -21.97 -9.98 -26.55
N ASN A 29 -22.81 -10.31 -27.54
CA ASN A 29 -22.64 -9.86 -28.92
C ASN A 29 -22.65 -8.31 -29.01
N GLN A 30 -21.68 -7.73 -29.72
CA GLN A 30 -21.52 -6.28 -29.83
C GLN A 30 -22.72 -5.57 -30.47
N GLN A 31 -23.37 -6.16 -31.48
CA GLN A 31 -24.60 -5.60 -32.08
C GLN A 31 -25.74 -5.58 -31.07
N GLN A 32 -25.86 -6.63 -30.26
CA GLN A 32 -26.84 -6.71 -29.18
C GLN A 32 -26.56 -5.67 -28.08
N PHE A 33 -25.30 -5.52 -27.68
CA PHE A 33 -24.87 -4.55 -26.68
C PHE A 33 -25.09 -3.10 -27.13
N ASN A 34 -24.83 -2.79 -28.40
CA ASN A 34 -25.08 -1.46 -28.96
C ASN A 34 -26.56 -1.07 -28.95
N ARG A 35 -27.49 -2.04 -29.07
CA ARG A 35 -28.93 -1.77 -28.89
C ARG A 35 -29.29 -1.36 -27.46
N TYR A 36 -28.57 -1.90 -26.47
CA TYR A 36 -28.74 -1.53 -25.07
C TYR A 36 -28.24 -0.10 -24.81
N LEU A 37 -27.09 0.26 -25.38
CA LEU A 37 -26.52 1.60 -25.26
C LEU A 37 -27.37 2.69 -25.93
N SER A 38 -28.00 2.37 -27.05
CA SER A 38 -28.92 3.30 -27.74
C SER A 38 -30.32 3.34 -27.12
N GLY A 39 -30.61 2.47 -26.14
CA GLY A 39 -31.93 2.37 -25.51
C GLY A 39 -33.02 1.76 -26.40
N THR A 40 -32.64 1.19 -27.54
CA THR A 40 -33.55 0.55 -28.51
C THR A 40 -33.93 -0.88 -28.13
N GLY A 41 -33.34 -1.43 -27.08
CA GLY A 41 -33.71 -2.72 -26.51
C GLY A 41 -33.24 -2.88 -25.07
N MET A 42 -33.85 -3.81 -24.34
CA MET A 42 -33.46 -4.18 -22.97
C MET A 42 -32.74 -5.53 -22.95
N PRO A 43 -31.77 -5.74 -22.05
CA PRO A 43 -31.18 -7.05 -21.82
C PRO A 43 -32.20 -8.03 -21.23
N SER A 44 -32.02 -9.32 -21.54
CA SER A 44 -32.68 -10.39 -20.77
C SER A 44 -32.15 -10.39 -19.33
N ALA A 45 -32.87 -11.00 -18.39
CA ALA A 45 -32.44 -11.10 -16.99
C ALA A 45 -31.02 -11.71 -16.86
N HIS A 46 -30.70 -12.71 -17.68
CA HIS A 46 -29.36 -13.31 -17.73
C HIS A 46 -28.28 -12.29 -18.17
N ASN A 47 -28.52 -11.55 -19.24
CA ASN A 47 -27.58 -10.54 -19.72
C ASN A 47 -27.48 -9.34 -18.78
N LEU A 48 -28.59 -8.93 -18.17
CA LEU A 48 -28.62 -7.86 -17.18
C LEU A 48 -27.74 -8.21 -15.98
N ARG A 49 -27.88 -9.42 -15.45
CA ARG A 49 -27.06 -9.92 -14.35
C ARG A 49 -25.57 -9.95 -14.72
N ARG A 50 -25.22 -10.38 -15.93
CA ARG A 50 -23.81 -10.36 -16.41
C ARG A 50 -23.26 -8.93 -16.50
N ILE A 51 -24.06 -7.99 -17.00
CA ILE A 51 -23.70 -6.57 -17.06
C ILE A 51 -23.49 -6.01 -15.64
N CYS A 52 -24.42 -6.28 -14.72
CA CYS A 52 -24.33 -5.86 -13.32
C CYS A 52 -23.10 -6.43 -12.61
N LEU A 53 -22.82 -7.72 -12.76
CA LEU A 53 -21.63 -8.36 -12.19
C LEU A 53 -20.33 -7.75 -12.73
N TYR A 54 -20.26 -7.47 -14.03
CA TYR A 54 -19.08 -6.88 -14.65
C TYR A 54 -18.77 -5.47 -14.13
N PHE A 55 -19.79 -4.64 -13.91
CA PHE A 55 -19.62 -3.27 -13.41
C PHE A 55 -19.64 -3.16 -11.87
N ASP A 56 -19.87 -4.27 -11.17
CA ASP A 56 -20.16 -4.36 -9.73
C ASP A 56 -21.28 -3.39 -9.33
N LEU A 57 -22.46 -3.62 -9.90
CA LEU A 57 -23.65 -2.84 -9.66
C LEU A 57 -24.79 -3.75 -9.27
N LEU A 58 -25.68 -3.26 -8.43
CA LEU A 58 -26.99 -3.87 -8.25
C LEU A 58 -27.90 -3.51 -9.44
N GLU A 59 -28.79 -4.43 -9.81
CA GLU A 59 -29.79 -4.19 -10.87
C GLU A 59 -30.65 -2.95 -10.56
N SER A 60 -31.01 -2.77 -9.29
CA SER A 60 -31.78 -1.62 -8.80
C SER A 60 -31.06 -0.28 -9.00
N ASP A 61 -29.72 -0.26 -8.93
CA ASP A 61 -28.95 0.96 -9.15
C ASP A 61 -28.88 1.27 -10.64
N LEU A 62 -28.58 0.28 -11.49
CA LEU A 62 -28.48 0.51 -12.94
C LEU A 62 -29.82 0.96 -13.55
N LEU A 63 -30.94 0.56 -12.96
CA LEU A 63 -32.29 0.94 -13.36
C LEU A 63 -32.80 2.23 -12.70
N SER A 64 -32.07 2.83 -11.76
CA SER A 64 -32.51 4.02 -11.03
C SER A 64 -32.52 5.28 -11.92
N ASP A 65 -33.07 6.37 -11.39
CA ASP A 65 -32.92 7.70 -11.99
C ASP A 65 -31.44 8.03 -12.24
N SER A 66 -31.15 8.70 -13.36
CA SER A 66 -29.77 8.94 -13.80
C SER A 66 -29.02 9.94 -12.93
N GLY A 67 -29.70 10.92 -12.34
CA GLY A 67 -29.11 11.84 -11.37
C GLY A 67 -28.74 11.13 -10.06
N VAL A 68 -29.64 10.27 -9.57
CA VAL A 68 -29.39 9.44 -8.38
C VAL A 68 -28.27 8.43 -8.62
N PHE A 69 -28.25 7.82 -9.80
CA PHE A 69 -27.21 6.88 -10.21
C PHE A 69 -25.84 7.55 -10.27
N ALA A 70 -25.72 8.70 -10.94
CA ALA A 70 -24.48 9.46 -11.03
C ALA A 70 -23.99 9.93 -9.66
N HIS A 71 -24.89 10.36 -8.77
CA HIS A 71 -24.54 10.75 -7.40
C HIS A 71 -24.01 9.55 -6.59
N LYS A 72 -24.75 8.43 -6.56
CA LYS A 72 -24.30 7.18 -5.91
C LYS A 72 -22.98 6.70 -6.49
N ARG A 73 -22.82 6.76 -7.82
CA ARG A 73 -21.58 6.34 -8.50
C ARG A 73 -20.43 7.29 -8.21
N GLY A 74 -20.65 8.59 -8.09
CA GLY A 74 -19.64 9.56 -7.63
C GLY A 74 -19.14 9.28 -6.21
N HIS A 75 -20.02 8.79 -5.33
CA HIS A 75 -19.62 8.30 -4.00
C HIS A 75 -18.90 6.94 -4.03
N LEU A 76 -19.31 6.01 -4.90
CA LEU A 76 -18.65 4.71 -5.09
C LEU A 76 -17.30 4.82 -5.82
N ASN A 77 -17.13 5.79 -6.73
CA ASN A 77 -15.88 6.09 -7.44
C ASN A 77 -14.86 6.80 -6.55
N LYS A 78 -15.26 7.35 -5.39
CA LYS A 78 -14.32 7.69 -4.32
C LYS A 78 -13.77 6.45 -3.60
N ASN A 79 -14.49 5.32 -3.67
CA ASN A 79 -14.16 4.06 -3.00
C ASN A 79 -13.78 2.90 -3.95
N ARG A 80 -13.63 3.14 -5.25
CA ARG A 80 -13.08 2.18 -6.22
C ARG A 80 -11.97 2.83 -7.03
N PRO A 81 -10.74 2.29 -7.00
CA PRO A 81 -9.64 2.84 -7.78
C PRO A 81 -9.97 2.67 -9.26
N SER A 82 -10.15 3.78 -9.97
CA SER A 82 -10.13 3.81 -11.43
C SER A 82 -8.88 3.06 -11.92
N PRO A 83 -8.93 2.26 -13.00
CA PRO A 83 -7.74 2.01 -13.81
C PRO A 83 -7.46 3.30 -14.58
N ARG A 84 -7.06 4.35 -13.84
CA ARG A 84 -6.00 5.21 -14.34
C ARG A 84 -4.90 4.23 -14.72
N THR A 85 -4.25 4.42 -15.85
CA THR A 85 -2.88 3.94 -16.01
C THR A 85 -2.11 4.50 -14.84
N ASP A 86 -2.14 3.77 -13.73
CA ASP A 86 -1.58 4.20 -12.46
C ASP A 86 -0.09 4.33 -12.76
N PRO A 87 0.45 5.56 -12.82
CA PRO A 87 1.86 5.73 -13.15
C PRO A 87 2.74 5.01 -12.13
N PHE A 88 2.19 4.72 -10.95
CA PHE A 88 2.83 3.95 -9.89
C PHE A 88 2.69 2.43 -10.05
N ALA A 89 1.76 1.93 -10.89
CA ALA A 89 1.61 0.50 -11.12
C ALA A 89 2.87 -0.14 -11.69
N ASN A 90 3.61 0.59 -12.53
CA ASN A 90 4.90 0.14 -13.09
C ASN A 90 6.08 0.36 -12.14
N ALA A 91 5.89 1.14 -11.06
CA ALA A 91 6.92 1.32 -10.05
C ALA A 91 7.11 0.06 -9.17
N PHE A 92 6.18 -0.90 -9.20
CA PHE A 92 6.24 -2.14 -8.43
C PHE A 92 5.99 -3.36 -9.31
N PRO A 93 6.76 -4.46 -9.16
CA PRO A 93 7.86 -4.65 -8.19
C PRO A 93 9.24 -4.22 -8.72
N GLY A 94 9.37 -3.70 -9.94
CA GLY A 94 10.68 -3.55 -10.59
C GLY A 94 11.34 -4.90 -10.87
N ASP A 95 12.61 -5.08 -10.50
CA ASP A 95 13.30 -6.38 -10.61
C ASP A 95 12.83 -7.35 -9.51
N LEU A 96 11.73 -8.05 -9.80
CA LEU A 96 11.12 -9.03 -8.88
C LEU A 96 12.08 -10.15 -8.49
N ALA A 97 12.91 -10.64 -9.42
CA ALA A 97 13.82 -11.74 -9.15
C ALA A 97 14.84 -11.36 -8.06
N ARG A 98 15.38 -10.14 -8.12
CA ARG A 98 16.22 -9.59 -7.06
C ARG A 98 15.45 -9.26 -5.81
N LEU A 99 14.21 -8.78 -5.91
CA LEU A 99 13.42 -8.38 -4.75
C LEU A 99 13.02 -9.57 -3.87
N ARG A 100 12.72 -10.72 -4.47
CA ARG A 100 12.28 -11.95 -3.78
C ARG A 100 13.21 -12.41 -2.66
N GLN A 101 14.51 -12.14 -2.76
CA GLN A 101 15.46 -12.52 -1.71
C GLN A 101 15.26 -11.75 -0.40
N TYR A 102 14.50 -10.64 -0.42
CA TYR A 102 14.20 -9.79 0.73
C TYR A 102 12.81 -10.08 1.34
N VAL A 103 12.04 -11.02 0.78
CA VAL A 103 10.79 -11.51 1.39
C VAL A 103 11.08 -12.11 2.78
N GLY A 104 10.19 -11.83 3.73
CA GLY A 104 10.29 -12.27 5.12
C GLY A 104 9.89 -11.21 6.14
N ALA A 105 10.14 -11.51 7.41
CA ALA A 105 9.84 -10.64 8.54
C ALA A 105 11.09 -9.90 9.03
N TYR A 106 10.91 -8.65 9.44
CA TYR A 106 11.96 -7.77 9.92
C TYR A 106 11.51 -7.02 11.17
N ASN A 107 12.43 -6.76 12.09
CA ASN A 107 12.28 -5.66 13.03
C ASN A 107 12.94 -4.41 12.44
N ILE A 108 12.18 -3.32 12.35
CA ILE A 108 12.66 -2.04 11.83
C ILE A 108 13.06 -1.14 13.00
N HIS A 109 14.14 -0.37 12.85
CA HIS A 109 14.67 0.48 13.92
C HIS A 109 15.00 1.85 13.35
N PHE A 110 14.48 2.91 13.99
CA PHE A 110 14.79 4.30 13.64
C PHE A 110 14.69 5.19 14.89
N LEU A 111 15.40 6.32 14.88
CA LEU A 111 15.23 7.34 15.90
C LEU A 111 13.90 8.05 15.69
N THR A 112 13.01 7.96 16.68
CA THR A 112 11.69 8.56 16.56
C THR A 112 11.73 10.04 16.91
N PRO A 113 11.25 10.94 16.04
CA PRO A 113 11.19 12.38 16.34
C PRO A 113 10.20 12.69 17.46
N SER A 114 9.26 11.78 17.75
CA SER A 114 8.26 11.95 18.81
C SER A 114 8.83 11.80 20.21
N TRP A 115 9.94 11.07 20.36
CA TRP A 115 10.65 10.90 21.63
C TRP A 115 12.16 10.99 21.39
N PRO A 116 12.74 12.19 21.50
CA PRO A 116 14.17 12.40 21.29
C PRO A 116 15.02 11.46 22.15
N GLY A 117 16.08 10.91 21.55
CA GLY A 117 16.98 9.94 22.20
C GLY A 117 16.40 8.51 22.31
N CYS A 118 15.21 8.26 21.77
CA CYS A 118 14.63 6.92 21.72
C CYS A 118 14.63 6.32 20.31
N VAL A 119 14.72 5.00 20.26
CA VAL A 119 14.56 4.15 19.08
C VAL A 119 13.14 3.60 19.07
N MET A 120 12.41 3.82 17.97
CA MET A 120 11.21 3.06 17.67
C MET A 120 11.61 1.73 17.05
N VAL A 121 11.06 0.64 17.58
CA VAL A 121 11.16 -0.69 17.01
C VAL A 121 9.79 -1.11 16.48
N GLY A 122 9.69 -1.24 15.17
CA GLY A 122 8.51 -1.77 14.48
C GLY A 122 8.72 -3.20 13.98
N ALA A 123 7.71 -3.76 13.34
CA ALA A 123 7.78 -5.02 12.61
C ALA A 123 7.30 -4.82 11.18
N SER A 124 8.10 -5.21 10.19
CA SER A 124 7.72 -5.17 8.77
C SER A 124 7.71 -6.57 8.18
N PHE A 125 6.67 -6.88 7.41
CA PHE A 125 6.43 -8.17 6.78
C PHE A 125 6.33 -7.96 5.27
N LEU A 126 7.12 -8.73 4.52
CA LEU A 126 7.21 -8.65 3.07
C LEU A 126 6.80 -9.99 2.49
N ASP A 127 5.76 -9.99 1.67
CA ASP A 127 5.16 -11.20 1.09
C ASP A 127 5.04 -11.05 -0.45
N ASP A 128 5.45 -12.07 -1.20
CA ASP A 128 5.20 -12.15 -2.65
C ASP A 128 3.77 -12.63 -2.90
N LEU A 129 2.93 -11.73 -3.40
CA LEU A 129 1.53 -11.98 -3.74
C LEU A 129 1.33 -11.70 -5.22
N GLY A 130 1.36 -12.75 -6.03
CA GLY A 130 0.99 -12.67 -7.45
C GLY A 130 1.95 -11.83 -8.30
N GLY A 131 3.26 -11.84 -7.98
CA GLY A 131 4.25 -11.08 -8.73
C GLY A 131 4.40 -9.63 -8.28
N GLN A 132 3.81 -9.27 -7.14
CA GLN A 132 4.10 -8.03 -6.41
C GLN A 132 4.59 -8.39 -5.01
N VAL A 133 5.41 -7.54 -4.41
CA VAL A 133 5.80 -7.70 -3.00
C VAL A 133 5.00 -6.73 -2.17
N SER A 134 4.05 -7.25 -1.41
CA SER A 134 3.28 -6.49 -0.44
C SER A 134 4.09 -6.28 0.83
N VAL A 135 3.92 -5.12 1.44
CA VAL A 135 4.57 -4.77 2.71
C VAL A 135 3.50 -4.42 3.72
N ARG A 136 3.69 -4.89 4.95
CA ARG A 136 2.94 -4.42 6.12
C ARG A 136 3.88 -4.10 7.24
N THR A 137 3.90 -2.84 7.63
CA THR A 137 4.61 -2.38 8.82
C THR A 137 3.64 -2.13 9.97
N ILE A 138 3.99 -2.65 11.15
CA ILE A 138 3.28 -2.44 12.41
C ILE A 138 4.23 -1.77 13.38
N GLU A 139 3.85 -0.58 13.82
CA GLU A 139 4.54 0.16 14.86
C GLU A 139 3.66 0.16 16.10
N ARG A 140 4.23 -0.22 17.24
CA ARG A 140 3.52 -0.21 18.51
C ARG A 140 4.48 0.10 19.64
N GLY A 141 4.08 0.98 20.53
CA GLY A 141 4.93 1.36 21.64
C GLY A 141 4.25 2.30 22.61
N VAL A 142 4.79 2.32 23.82
CA VAL A 142 4.45 3.28 24.86
C VAL A 142 5.63 4.23 24.97
N GLY A 143 5.39 5.53 24.81
CA GLY A 143 6.43 6.53 25.03
C GLY A 143 6.89 6.57 26.50
N PRO A 144 8.04 7.21 26.79
CA PRO A 144 8.57 7.35 28.15
C PRO A 144 7.55 7.91 29.16
N ASP A 145 6.65 8.77 28.71
CA ASP A 145 5.64 9.45 29.56
C ASP A 145 4.36 8.61 29.84
N GLN A 146 4.32 7.35 29.40
CA GLN A 146 3.33 6.32 29.78
C GLN A 146 1.82 6.68 29.72
N VAL A 147 1.36 7.52 28.79
CA VAL A 147 -0.07 7.91 28.78
C VAL A 147 -0.97 6.91 28.04
N SER A 148 -0.50 6.29 26.96
CA SER A 148 -1.28 5.29 26.20
C SER A 148 -0.42 4.48 25.23
N LEU A 149 -0.82 3.23 24.97
CA LEU A 149 -0.25 2.42 23.90
C LEU A 149 -0.62 3.02 22.55
N GLN A 150 0.39 3.42 21.79
CA GLN A 150 0.23 3.83 20.41
C GLN A 150 0.41 2.61 19.51
N ARG A 151 -0.45 2.50 18.49
CA ARG A 151 -0.36 1.47 17.47
C ARG A 151 -0.71 2.08 16.13
N THR A 152 0.14 1.83 15.15
CA THR A 152 -0.09 2.23 13.77
C THR A 152 0.20 1.06 12.85
N ARG A 153 -0.58 0.96 11.78
CA ARG A 153 -0.41 -0.01 10.72
C ARG A 153 -0.27 0.72 9.39
N TYR A 154 0.73 0.29 8.64
CA TYR A 154 0.98 0.74 7.28
C TYR A 154 0.86 -0.47 6.35
N ASP A 155 0.21 -0.29 5.21
CA ASP A 155 0.17 -1.28 4.14
C ASP A 155 0.71 -0.65 2.86
N GLY A 156 1.52 -1.40 2.12
CA GLY A 156 2.28 -0.86 1.01
C GLY A 156 2.83 -1.91 0.06
N LYS A 157 3.79 -1.47 -0.75
CA LYS A 157 4.51 -2.32 -1.71
C LYS A 157 6.01 -2.06 -1.65
N ALA A 158 6.77 -3.09 -1.99
CA ALA A 158 8.21 -3.01 -2.17
C ALA A 158 8.56 -3.14 -3.66
N GLY A 159 9.51 -2.34 -4.12
CA GLY A 159 10.04 -2.34 -5.48
C GLY A 159 11.57 -2.39 -5.47
N TYR A 160 12.18 -2.99 -6.48
CA TYR A 160 13.63 -3.01 -6.65
C TYR A 160 14.03 -2.28 -7.92
N HIS A 161 14.73 -1.15 -7.75
CA HIS A 161 15.19 -0.30 -8.85
C HIS A 161 16.59 0.24 -8.54
N GLY A 162 17.45 0.37 -9.56
CA GLY A 162 18.75 1.03 -9.40
C GLY A 162 19.62 0.47 -8.26
N SER A 163 19.55 -0.84 -7.98
CA SER A 163 20.22 -1.46 -6.83
C SER A 163 19.81 -0.88 -5.47
N ARG A 164 18.54 -0.52 -5.32
CA ARG A 164 17.90 -0.09 -4.08
C ARG A 164 16.55 -0.79 -3.92
N ILE A 165 16.13 -0.98 -2.67
CA ILE A 165 14.79 -1.46 -2.34
C ILE A 165 13.99 -0.24 -1.91
N PHE A 166 12.89 0.04 -2.60
CA PHE A 166 11.94 1.09 -2.28
C PHE A 166 10.73 0.46 -1.61
N VAL A 167 10.35 0.96 -0.45
CA VAL A 167 9.16 0.56 0.29
C VAL A 167 8.29 1.79 0.44
N VAL A 168 7.09 1.74 -0.12
CA VAL A 168 6.12 2.84 -0.02
C VAL A 168 4.86 2.31 0.63
N GLU A 169 4.50 2.90 1.77
CA GLU A 169 3.41 2.42 2.62
C GLU A 169 2.45 3.55 2.98
N PHE A 170 1.18 3.20 3.07
CA PHE A 170 0.09 4.11 3.45
C PHE A 170 -0.45 3.71 4.82
N GLU A 171 -0.46 4.67 5.75
CA GLU A 171 -1.27 4.60 6.97
C GLU A 171 -2.70 4.95 6.58
N SER A 172 -3.63 4.01 6.65
CA SER A 172 -5.05 4.29 6.40
C SER A 172 -5.81 4.75 7.65
N GLU A 173 -5.21 4.59 8.83
CA GLU A 173 -5.77 5.04 10.09
C GLU A 173 -5.48 6.56 10.29
N GLN A 174 -6.27 7.26 11.11
CA GLN A 174 -6.23 8.74 11.27
C GLN A 174 -6.56 9.55 10.00
N GLU A 175 -5.84 10.68 9.76
CA GLU A 175 -5.95 11.57 8.59
C GLU A 175 -5.21 11.01 7.35
N GLY A 176 -4.57 9.85 7.49
CA GLY A 176 -3.74 9.22 6.48
C GLY A 176 -2.33 9.80 6.40
N SER A 177 -1.37 8.95 6.02
CA SER A 177 -0.02 9.38 5.67
C SER A 177 0.65 8.40 4.72
N ILE A 178 1.55 8.92 3.89
CA ILE A 178 2.44 8.11 3.05
C ILE A 178 3.83 8.16 3.67
N THR A 179 4.48 7.01 3.70
CA THR A 179 5.87 6.86 4.09
C THR A 179 6.66 6.24 2.95
N GLU A 180 7.92 6.65 2.82
CA GLU A 180 8.86 6.05 1.87
C GLU A 180 10.11 5.63 2.62
N THR A 181 10.54 4.39 2.41
CA THR A 181 11.81 3.86 2.92
C THR A 181 12.65 3.35 1.75
N VAL A 182 13.89 3.82 1.66
CA VAL A 182 14.87 3.37 0.65
C VAL A 182 15.99 2.62 1.36
N LEU A 183 16.15 1.34 1.04
CA LEU A 183 17.14 0.46 1.64
C LEU A 183 18.25 0.10 0.64
N TYR A 184 19.46 0.00 1.17
CA TYR A 184 20.61 -0.58 0.49
C TYR A 184 20.51 -2.11 0.54
N PRO A 185 20.60 -2.81 -0.60
CA PRO A 185 20.79 -4.25 -0.66
C PRO A 185 21.98 -4.66 0.22
N ALA A 186 21.79 -5.62 1.12
CA ALA A 186 22.89 -6.15 1.90
C ALA A 186 23.96 -6.77 0.99
N HIS A 187 25.23 -6.45 1.23
CA HIS A 187 26.34 -7.18 0.60
C HIS A 187 26.20 -8.67 0.95
N ARG A 188 26.62 -9.59 0.06
CA ARG A 188 26.33 -11.05 0.14
C ARG A 188 26.58 -11.70 1.51
N GLN A 189 27.46 -11.12 2.34
CA GLN A 189 27.84 -11.62 3.67
C GLN A 189 27.07 -10.99 4.86
N GLN A 190 26.20 -9.98 4.65
CA GLN A 190 25.50 -9.24 5.71
C GLN A 190 23.96 -9.20 5.53
N ARG A 191 23.34 -10.29 5.05
CA ARG A 191 21.88 -10.36 4.81
C ARG A 191 21.00 -10.12 6.04
N THR A 192 21.58 -10.07 7.22
CA THR A 192 20.88 -9.82 8.48
C THR A 192 20.35 -8.39 8.59
N TYR A 193 21.02 -7.40 7.98
CA TYR A 193 20.64 -5.99 8.12
C TYR A 193 20.47 -5.32 6.75
N LEU A 194 19.36 -4.59 6.59
CA LEU A 194 19.18 -3.65 5.49
C LEU A 194 19.22 -2.24 6.06
N ARG A 195 20.23 -1.47 5.68
CA ARG A 195 20.38 -0.07 6.09
C ARG A 195 19.66 0.82 5.09
N GLY A 196 19.25 2.01 5.49
CA GLY A 196 18.60 2.93 4.59
C GLY A 196 18.16 4.23 5.24
N MET A 197 17.25 4.91 4.55
CA MET A 197 16.58 6.11 5.03
C MET A 197 15.06 5.96 4.93
N THR A 198 14.34 6.62 5.83
CA THR A 198 12.88 6.74 5.81
C THR A 198 12.47 8.21 5.80
N LEU A 199 11.34 8.49 5.15
CA LEU A 199 10.63 9.76 5.12
C LEU A 199 9.18 9.47 5.53
N GLY A 200 8.66 10.23 6.48
CA GLY A 200 7.30 10.05 6.97
C GLY A 200 6.83 11.21 7.84
N LEU A 201 5.75 11.00 8.59
CA LEU A 201 5.20 11.97 9.54
C LEU A 201 5.44 11.50 10.98
N ALA A 202 5.85 12.44 11.84
CA ALA A 202 5.98 12.20 13.28
C ALA A 202 4.61 12.00 13.95
N TRP A 203 4.55 11.24 15.05
CA TRP A 203 3.33 11.10 15.84
C TRP A 203 3.06 12.32 16.73
N ARG A 204 4.11 12.92 17.29
CA ARG A 204 4.06 14.05 18.24
C ARG A 204 5.26 14.99 18.06
N PRO A 205 5.17 16.25 18.56
CA PRO A 205 3.99 16.93 19.11
C PRO A 205 3.03 17.45 18.04
N ARG A 206 3.45 17.44 16.76
CA ARG A 206 2.65 17.73 15.57
C ARG A 206 3.04 16.72 14.48
N ARG A 207 2.14 16.42 13.53
CA ARG A 207 2.39 15.55 12.35
C ARG A 207 3.36 16.21 11.35
N MET A 208 4.55 16.58 11.84
CA MET A 208 5.59 17.20 11.03
C MET A 208 6.28 16.16 10.16
N PRO A 209 6.63 16.51 8.92
CA PRO A 209 7.47 15.65 8.10
C PRO A 209 8.84 15.48 8.75
N TYR A 210 9.38 14.27 8.67
CA TYR A 210 10.74 13.98 9.11
C TYR A 210 11.39 13.00 8.14
N SER A 211 12.72 13.06 8.08
CA SER A 211 13.51 12.00 7.48
C SER A 211 14.56 11.53 8.47
N GLY A 212 14.95 10.26 8.38
CA GLY A 212 15.91 9.67 9.30
C GLY A 212 16.50 8.38 8.78
N ARG A 213 17.63 7.98 9.38
CA ARG A 213 18.23 6.67 9.16
C ARG A 213 17.31 5.58 9.69
N ILE A 214 17.20 4.49 8.95
CA ILE A 214 16.43 3.30 9.34
C ILE A 214 17.24 2.04 9.06
N ILE A 215 17.13 1.04 9.94
CA ILE A 215 17.76 -0.27 9.75
C ILE A 215 16.79 -1.40 10.03
N TRP A 216 16.67 -2.31 9.07
CA TRP A 216 15.80 -3.47 9.13
C TRP A 216 16.64 -4.67 9.48
N LYS A 217 16.40 -5.26 10.65
CA LYS A 217 17.05 -6.50 11.08
C LYS A 217 16.12 -7.66 10.73
N ARG A 218 16.60 -8.58 9.89
CA ARG A 218 15.84 -9.78 9.52
C ARG A 218 15.55 -10.62 10.76
N ALA A 219 14.30 -11.04 10.90
CA ALA A 219 13.90 -11.98 11.94
C ALA A 219 14.57 -13.34 11.67
N GLU A 220 14.80 -14.10 12.74
CA GLU A 220 15.27 -15.47 12.64
C GLU A 220 14.25 -16.32 11.88
N GLY A 221 14.72 -17.29 11.07
CA GLY A 221 13.84 -18.08 10.21
C GLY A 221 12.77 -18.89 10.96
N SER A 222 13.00 -19.18 12.24
CA SER A 222 12.07 -19.88 13.14
C SER A 222 11.17 -18.95 13.96
N ALA A 223 11.33 -17.63 13.85
CA ALA A 223 10.57 -16.69 14.65
C ALA A 223 9.10 -16.64 14.20
N SER A 224 8.17 -16.75 15.15
CA SER A 224 6.75 -16.53 14.85
C SER A 224 6.45 -15.04 14.70
N VAL A 225 5.34 -14.69 14.04
CA VAL A 225 4.84 -13.30 13.98
C VAL A 225 4.73 -12.68 15.39
N ARG A 226 4.30 -13.47 16.37
CA ARG A 226 4.19 -13.03 17.76
C ARG A 226 5.56 -12.67 18.35
N ASP A 227 6.62 -13.41 18.02
CA ASP A 227 7.97 -13.15 18.52
C ASP A 227 8.55 -11.86 17.93
N VAL A 228 8.34 -11.62 16.64
CA VAL A 228 8.75 -10.37 15.98
C VAL A 228 8.02 -9.17 16.59
N LEU A 229 6.70 -9.28 16.78
CA LEU A 229 5.89 -8.23 17.37
C LEU A 229 6.24 -7.95 18.83
N LYS A 230 6.60 -8.96 19.62
CA LYS A 230 7.02 -8.79 21.03
C LYS A 230 8.23 -7.87 21.18
N ARG A 231 9.07 -7.76 20.15
CA ARG A 231 10.24 -6.85 20.16
C ARG A 231 9.86 -5.39 19.87
N CYS A 232 8.67 -5.14 19.31
CA CYS A 232 8.23 -3.78 19.02
C CYS A 232 8.03 -2.95 20.28
N GLY A 233 8.41 -1.69 20.22
CA GLY A 233 8.34 -0.77 21.36
C GLY A 233 9.16 0.48 21.11
N VAL A 234 9.15 1.38 22.11
CA VAL A 234 10.04 2.53 22.17
C VAL A 234 11.08 2.24 23.23
N TYR A 235 12.36 2.37 22.88
CA TYR A 235 13.48 2.10 23.77
C TYR A 235 14.42 3.30 23.82
N PRO A 236 15.02 3.64 24.97
CA PRO A 236 16.17 4.53 24.99
C PRO A 236 17.27 4.01 24.04
N ILE A 237 17.99 4.90 23.37
CA ILE A 237 19.05 4.52 22.41
C ILE A 237 20.13 3.61 23.03
N GLU A 238 20.42 3.80 24.31
CA GLU A 238 21.38 2.98 25.07
C GLU A 238 20.80 1.70 25.68
N HIS A 239 19.53 1.39 25.40
CA HIS A 239 18.89 0.21 25.97
C HIS A 239 19.52 -1.09 25.44
N LYS A 240 19.81 -2.04 26.34
CA LYS A 240 20.49 -3.32 26.03
C LYS A 240 19.82 -4.19 24.95
N ALA A 241 18.53 -3.97 24.69
CA ALA A 241 17.80 -4.67 23.63
C ALA A 241 18.12 -4.16 22.22
N ILE A 242 18.72 -2.97 22.11
CA ILE A 242 19.16 -2.39 20.85
C ILE A 242 20.57 -2.91 20.55
N ASP A 243 20.68 -3.64 19.45
CA ASP A 243 21.94 -4.19 18.94
C ASP A 243 22.98 -3.07 18.74
N PRO A 244 24.24 -3.22 19.18
CA PRO A 244 25.28 -2.22 18.97
C PRO A 244 25.45 -1.80 17.51
N ILE A 245 25.28 -2.72 16.55
CA ILE A 245 25.36 -2.40 15.11
C ILE A 245 24.24 -1.44 14.71
N ILE A 246 23.03 -1.67 15.24
CA ILE A 246 21.86 -0.82 14.99
C ILE A 246 22.09 0.55 15.63
N ARG A 247 22.45 0.58 16.92
CA ARG A 247 22.71 1.81 17.65
C ARG A 247 23.73 2.69 16.93
N ASN A 248 24.89 2.12 16.60
CA ASN A 248 25.98 2.86 15.95
C ASN A 248 25.54 3.43 14.59
N PHE A 249 24.79 2.66 13.80
CA PHE A 249 24.28 3.15 12.51
C PHE A 249 23.28 4.29 12.68
N LEU A 250 22.42 4.25 13.70
CA LEU A 250 21.38 5.25 13.92
C LEU A 250 21.93 6.60 14.44
N ILE A 251 23.01 6.57 15.23
CA ILE A 251 23.62 7.78 15.81
C ILE A 251 24.73 8.40 14.95
N GLU A 252 25.29 7.63 14.00
CA GLU A 252 26.30 8.14 13.09
C GLU A 252 25.73 9.31 12.27
N GLU A 253 26.41 10.45 12.28
CA GLU A 253 25.98 11.63 11.53
C GLU A 253 25.83 11.27 10.06
N SER A 254 24.78 11.77 9.41
CA SER A 254 24.52 11.55 7.99
C SER A 254 25.66 12.10 7.14
N GLY A 255 26.69 11.28 6.90
CA GLY A 255 27.75 11.59 5.97
C GLY A 255 27.18 11.56 4.55
N LEU A 256 26.84 12.73 4.01
CA LEU A 256 26.98 13.01 2.58
C LEU A 256 28.46 13.18 2.19
N GLN A 257 29.38 12.57 2.94
CA GLN A 257 30.76 12.43 2.50
C GLN A 257 30.78 11.17 1.65
N GLY A 258 30.86 11.39 0.34
CA GLY A 258 30.80 10.35 -0.67
C GLY A 258 31.76 9.20 -0.40
N GLU A 259 31.33 8.02 -0.85
CA GLU A 259 32.23 6.91 -1.14
C GLU A 259 33.42 7.45 -1.95
N ASN A 260 34.60 7.50 -1.34
CA ASN A 260 35.88 7.59 -2.04
C ASN A 260 36.37 6.17 -2.35
#